data_AF-A0A4P8SRD9-F1
#
_entry.id   AF-A0A4P8SRD9-F1
#
_cell.length_a   1.000
_cell.length_b   1.000
_cell.length_c   1.000
_cell.angle_alpha   90.00
_cell.angle_beta   90.00
_cell.angle_gamma   90.00
#
_symmetry.space_group_name_H-M   'P 1'
#
loop_
_entity.id
_entity.type
_entity.pdbx_description
1 polymer ?
#
loop_
_entity_poly.entity_id
_entity_poly.type
_entity_poly.pdbx_seq_one_letter_code
_entity_poly.pdbx_strand_id
1 'polypeptide(L)'
;MDRAIAWVVLALVTAVPAALLAVTQVTSCVDAPPGGGTSRCTSGPVLGVAGSWEAGSVAVVVVAIAVVQVVRATRSVPAAEG
;
A
#
# COMPACT_ATOMS: atom_id res chain seq x y z
N MET A 1 -20.11 16.50 -0.47
CA MET A 1 -18.69 16.09 -0.48
C MET A 1 -18.22 16.14 -1.92
N ASP A 2 -17.20 16.94 -2.22
CA ASP A 2 -16.61 16.98 -3.55
C ASP A 2 -16.17 15.58 -3.96
N ARG A 3 -16.60 15.17 -5.15
CA ARG A 3 -16.33 13.83 -5.69
C ARG A 3 -14.82 13.53 -5.72
N ALA A 4 -14.00 14.57 -5.89
CA ALA A 4 -12.54 14.51 -5.79
C ALA A 4 -12.05 14.11 -4.39
N ILE A 5 -12.63 14.68 -3.33
CA ILE A 5 -12.27 14.35 -1.93
C ILE A 5 -12.58 12.88 -1.64
N ALA A 6 -13.73 12.37 -2.12
CA ALA A 6 -14.08 10.95 -1.96
C ALA A 6 -13.05 10.00 -2.60
N TRP A 7 -12.56 10.32 -3.80
CA TRP A 7 -11.52 9.53 -4.47
C TRP A 7 -10.16 9.61 -3.76
N VAL A 8 -9.79 10.78 -3.24
CA VAL A 8 -8.55 10.95 -2.46
C VAL A 8 -8.62 10.17 -1.15
N VAL A 9 -9.75 10.22 -0.45
CA VAL A 9 -9.96 9.46 0.80
C VAL A 9 -9.90 7.96 0.52
N LEU A 10 -10.56 7.47 -0.53
CA LEU A 10 -10.49 6.05 -0.91
C LEU A 10 -9.05 5.62 -1.25
N ALA A 11 -8.30 6.48 -1.96
CA ALA A 11 -6.91 6.22 -2.30
C ALA A 11 -6.03 6.13 -1.05
N LEU A 12 -6.19 7.05 -0.10
CA LEU A 12 -5.46 7.02 1.17
C LEU A 12 -5.81 5.81 2.02
N VAL A 13 -7.10 5.51 2.18
CA VAL A 13 -7.57 4.38 3.00
C VAL A 13 -7.12 3.03 2.44
N THR A 14 -6.85 2.93 1.15
CA THR A 14 -6.33 1.70 0.53
C THR A 14 -4.80 1.65 0.48
N ALA A 15 -4.15 2.75 0.10
CA ALA A 15 -2.70 2.80 -0.04
C ALA A 15 -1.97 2.78 1.32
N VAL A 16 -2.51 3.45 2.34
CA VAL A 16 -1.82 3.56 3.65
C VAL A 16 -1.73 2.20 4.37
N PRO A 17 -2.80 1.41 4.52
CA PRO A 17 -2.70 0.08 5.11
C PRO A 17 -1.83 -0.87 4.28
N ALA A 18 -1.95 -0.83 2.95
CA ALA A 18 -1.12 -1.64 2.05
C ALA A 18 0.38 -1.30 2.19
N ALA A 19 0.71 -0.01 2.25
CA ALA A 19 2.07 0.45 2.50
C ALA A 19 2.56 -0.02 3.88
N LEU A 20 1.78 0.20 4.94
CA LEU A 20 2.12 -0.24 6.30
C LEU A 20 2.37 -1.76 6.38
N LEU A 21 1.53 -2.56 5.73
CA LEU A 21 1.70 -4.02 5.65
C LEU A 21 2.94 -4.43 4.85
N ALA A 22 3.33 -3.63 3.85
CA ALA A 22 4.54 -3.88 3.07
C ALA A 22 5.83 -3.53 3.82
N VAL A 23 5.81 -2.49 4.69
CA VAL A 23 7.00 -2.09 5.47
C VAL A 23 7.14 -2.84 6.79
N THR A 24 6.04 -3.40 7.32
CA THR A 24 6.10 -4.17 8.56
C THR A 24 6.83 -5.49 8.33
N GLN A 25 7.90 -5.70 9.09
CA GLN A 25 8.65 -6.94 9.11
C GLN A 25 8.26 -7.76 10.33
N VAL A 26 8.11 -9.05 10.13
CA VAL A 26 7.90 -10.03 11.19
C VAL A 26 9.09 -10.94 11.25
N THR A 27 9.52 -11.23 12.47
CA THR A 27 10.59 -12.18 12.75
C THR A 27 9.98 -13.41 13.38
N SER A 28 10.18 -14.57 12.73
CA SER A 28 9.83 -15.87 13.29
C SER A 28 11.12 -16.61 13.63
N CYS A 29 11.26 -17.02 14.89
CA CYS A 29 12.36 -17.86 15.35
C CYS A 29 11.87 -19.29 15.52
N VAL A 30 12.61 -20.22 14.93
CA VAL A 30 12.43 -21.66 15.14
C VAL A 30 13.57 -22.11 16.05
N ASP A 31 13.19 -22.48 17.27
CA ASP A 31 14.14 -23.04 18.22
C ASP A 31 14.42 -24.50 17.88
N ALA A 32 15.71 -24.80 17.84
CA ALA A 32 16.21 -26.15 17.67
C ALA A 32 15.89 -26.99 18.92
N PRO A 33 15.37 -28.23 18.77
CA PRO A 33 15.21 -29.13 19.91
C PRO A 33 16.59 -29.49 20.51
N PRO A 34 16.66 -29.85 21.80
CA PRO A 34 17.92 -30.21 22.44
C PRO A 34 18.59 -31.38 21.71
N GLY A 35 19.80 -31.16 21.19
CA GLY A 35 20.56 -32.11 20.36
C GLY A 35 20.35 -31.96 18.84
N GLY A 36 19.48 -31.05 18.38
CA GLY A 36 19.11 -30.89 16.98
C GLY A 36 19.46 -29.53 16.38
N GLY A 37 20.74 -29.28 16.08
CA GLY A 37 21.17 -28.18 15.22
C GLY A 37 21.10 -26.76 15.83
N THR A 38 21.30 -25.74 14.99
CA THR A 38 21.26 -24.32 15.37
C THR A 38 19.87 -23.71 15.21
N SER A 39 19.39 -22.99 16.23
CA SER A 39 18.18 -22.18 16.13
C SER A 39 18.30 -21.18 14.98
N ARG A 40 17.21 -20.97 14.24
CA ARG A 40 17.18 -20.07 13.09
C ARG A 40 16.05 -19.07 13.23
N CYS A 41 16.39 -17.79 13.13
CA CYS A 41 15.41 -16.72 12.98
C CYS A 41 15.36 -16.29 11.51
N THR A 42 14.15 -16.14 10.99
CA THR A 42 13.88 -15.59 9.68
C THR A 42 13.06 -14.33 9.85
N SER A 43 13.55 -13.23 9.29
CA SER A 43 12.81 -11.96 9.20
C SER A 43 12.32 -11.79 7.76
N GLY A 44 11.05 -11.45 7.61
CA GLY A 44 10.44 -11.21 6.31
C GLY A 44 9.28 -10.22 6.40
N PRO A 45 8.84 -9.66 5.26
CA PRO A 45 7.66 -8.82 5.21
C PRO A 45 6.41 -9.61 5.63
N VAL A 46 5.47 -8.96 6.33
CA VAL A 46 4.22 -9.59 6.81
C VAL A 46 3.47 -10.31 5.69
N LEU A 47 3.42 -9.70 4.50
CA LEU A 47 2.73 -10.24 3.34
C LEU A 47 3.58 -11.22 2.50
N GLY A 48 4.83 -11.48 2.91
CA GLY A 48 5.82 -12.17 2.08
C GLY A 48 6.24 -11.33 0.86
N VAL A 49 7.31 -11.76 0.18
CA VAL A 49 7.88 -10.99 -0.96
C VAL A 49 6.86 -10.81 -2.08
N ALA A 50 6.10 -11.86 -2.41
CA ALA A 50 5.06 -11.80 -3.44
C ALA A 50 3.93 -10.82 -3.05
N GLY A 51 3.41 -10.92 -1.82
CA GLY A 51 2.35 -10.03 -1.35
C GLY A 51 2.78 -8.57 -1.24
N SER A 52 4.06 -8.29 -0.96
CA SER A 52 4.60 -6.92 -0.99
C SER A 52 4.61 -6.34 -2.42
N TRP A 53 4.94 -7.13 -3.44
CA TRP A 53 4.91 -6.69 -4.85
C TRP A 53 3.48 -6.42 -5.34
N GLU A 54 2.55 -7.29 -4.96
CA GLU A 54 1.13 -7.14 -5.27
C GLU A 54 0.55 -5.87 -4.62
N ALA A 55 0.80 -5.69 -3.32
CA ALA A 55 0.38 -4.50 -2.58
C ALA A 55 0.98 -3.21 -3.16
N GLY A 56 2.27 -3.22 -3.51
CA GLY A 56 2.94 -2.10 -4.17
C GLY A 56 2.30 -1.75 -5.52
N SER A 57 2.01 -2.77 -6.34
CA SER A 57 1.39 -2.58 -7.66
C SER A 57 -0.01 -1.96 -7.55
N VAL A 58 -0.83 -2.45 -6.62
CA VAL A 58 -2.17 -1.91 -6.37
C VAL A 58 -2.09 -0.46 -5.89
N ALA A 59 -1.17 -0.14 -4.98
CA ALA A 59 -0.98 1.23 -4.50
C ALA A 59 -0.62 2.20 -5.64
N VAL A 60 0.27 1.79 -6.56
CA VAL A 60 0.63 2.60 -7.73
C VAL A 60 -0.57 2.87 -8.63
N VAL A 61 -1.38 1.84 -8.92
CA VAL A 61 -2.60 1.98 -9.74
C VAL A 61 -3.60 2.94 -9.10
N VAL A 62 -3.81 2.81 -7.79
CA VAL A 62 -4.71 3.70 -7.03
C VAL A 62 -4.24 5.16 -7.09
N VAL A 63 -2.94 5.41 -6.90
CA VAL A 63 -2.37 6.76 -7.01
C VAL A 63 -2.54 7.31 -8.42
N ALA A 64 -2.29 6.51 -9.46
CA ALA A 64 -2.48 6.92 -10.84
C ALA A 64 -3.95 7.29 -11.12
N ILE A 65 -4.91 6.48 -10.66
CA ILE A 65 -6.35 6.77 -10.78
C ILE A 65 -6.69 8.06 -10.04
N ALA A 66 -6.21 8.25 -8.81
CA ALA A 66 -6.45 9.47 -8.04
C ALA A 66 -5.94 10.72 -8.78
N VAL A 67 -4.72 10.67 -9.32
CA VAL A 67 -4.15 11.76 -10.13
C VAL A 67 -5.01 12.04 -11.37
N VAL A 68 -5.42 11.01 -12.10
CA VAL A 68 -6.28 11.16 -13.30
C VAL A 68 -7.62 11.81 -12.93
N GLN A 69 -8.23 11.41 -11.82
CA GLN A 69 -9.50 12.00 -11.38
C GLN A 69 -9.35 13.45 -10.93
N VAL A 70 -8.26 13.79 -10.24
CA VAL A 70 -7.95 15.19 -9.88
C VAL A 70 -7.76 16.05 -11.14
N VAL A 71 -6.98 15.57 -12.12
CA VAL A 71 -6.76 16.29 -13.39
C VAL A 71 -8.06 16.44 -14.17
N ARG A 72 -8.92 15.41 -14.19
CA ARG A 72 -10.24 15.50 -14.82
C ARG A 72 -11.11 16.53 -14.11
N ALA A 73 -11.17 16.48 -12.77
CA ALA A 73 -11.93 17.42 -11.97
C ALA A 73 -11.52 18.87 -12.23
N THR A 74 -10.22 19.18 -12.25
CA THR A 74 -9.71 20.53 -12.52
C THR A 74 -9.98 20.99 -13.95
N ARG A 75 -9.90 20.09 -14.94
CA ARG A 75 -10.26 20.42 -16.34
C ARG A 75 -11.77 20.59 -16.56
N SER A 76 -12.60 19.93 -15.76
CA SER A 76 -14.06 20.05 -15.84
C SER A 76 -14.62 21.27 -15.11
N VAL A 77 -13.79 22.05 -14.39
CA VAL A 77 -14.14 23.42 -13.98
C VAL A 77 -13.96 24.29 -15.22
N PRO A 78 -15.05 24.74 -15.88
CA PRO A 78 -14.93 25.71 -16.96
C PRO A 78 -14.40 27.01 -16.35
N ALA A 79 -13.63 27.76 -17.13
CA ALA A 79 -13.33 29.16 -16.87
C ALA A 79 -14.64 29.90 -16.50
N ALA A 80 -14.86 30.10 -15.20
CA ALA A 80 -15.97 30.87 -14.63
C ALA A 80 -15.43 32.05 -13.83
N GLU A 81 -14.26 32.57 -14.23
CA GLU A 81 -13.76 33.88 -13.84
C GLU A 81 -13.17 34.53 -15.10
N GLY A 82 -14.02 35.30 -15.79
CA GLY A 82 -13.72 36.12 -16.95
C GLY A 82 -14.86 37.09 -17.17
#